data_AF-A0A1H7P1E0-F1
#
_entry.id   AF-A0A1H7P1E0-F1
#
_cell.length_a   1.000
_cell.length_b   1.000
_cell.length_c   1.000
_cell.angle_alpha   90.00
_cell.angle_beta   90.00
_cell.angle_gamma   90.00
#
_symmetry.space_group_name_H-M   'P 1'
#
loop_
_entity.id
_entity.type
_entity.pdbx_description
1 polymer ?
#
loop_
_entity_poly.entity_id
_entity_poly.type
_entity_poly.pdbx_seq_one_letter_code
_entity_poly.pdbx_strand_id
1 'polypeptide(L)' 'MTALAFDHPALNAYAVSGASPVATALIAAGSTLAKWETRARTRAGLKRLDAIQYPDIGLTTAEVLHEVAKPFWRA' A
#
# COMPACT_ATOMS: atom_id res chain seq x y z
N MET A 1 18.09 -12.41 4.89
CA MET A 1 17.91 -12.77 3.47
C MET A 1 19.25 -13.22 2.95
N THR A 2 19.41 -14.53 2.75
CA THR A 2 20.66 -15.14 2.30
C THR A 2 20.83 -14.86 0.81
N ALA A 3 22.00 -14.38 0.38
CA ALA A 3 22.30 -14.30 -1.04
C ALA A 3 22.22 -15.71 -1.64
N LEU A 4 21.52 -15.87 -2.76
CA LEU A 4 21.54 -17.13 -3.50
C LEU A 4 22.95 -17.30 -4.06
N ALA A 5 23.67 -18.30 -3.56
CA ALA A 5 24.93 -18.73 -4.14
C ALA A 5 24.59 -19.70 -5.29
N PHE A 6 25.07 -19.38 -6.48
CA PHE A 6 25.01 -20.28 -7.62
C PHE A 6 26.14 -21.32 -7.51
N ASP A 7 25.88 -22.55 -7.98
CA ASP A 7 26.85 -23.66 -7.99
C ASP A 7 28.13 -23.31 -8.74
N HIS A 8 28.03 -22.49 -9.79
CA HIS A 8 29.19 -22.06 -10.57
C HIS A 8 29.76 -20.75 -9.99
N PRO A 9 31.01 -20.74 -9.48
CA PRO A 9 31.57 -19.60 -8.73
C PRO A 9 31.68 -18.32 -9.55
N ALA A 10 31.92 -18.42 -10.86
CA ALA A 10 31.98 -17.25 -11.74
C ALA A 10 30.62 -16.51 -11.84
N LEU A 11 29.50 -17.19 -11.62
CA LEU A 11 28.18 -16.57 -11.65
C LEU A 11 27.90 -15.74 -10.41
N ASN A 12 28.55 -16.04 -9.28
CA ASN A 12 28.42 -15.28 -8.04
C ASN A 12 29.00 -13.86 -8.16
N ALA A 13 29.98 -13.65 -9.04
CA ALA A 13 30.52 -12.31 -9.33
C ALA A 13 29.49 -11.38 -10.00
N TYR A 14 28.49 -11.95 -10.67
CA TYR A 14 27.38 -11.23 -11.30
C TYR A 14 26.08 -11.34 -10.49
N ALA A 15 26.10 -12.04 -9.36
CA ALA A 15 24.93 -12.15 -8.50
C ALA A 15 24.59 -10.74 -8.01
N VAL A 16 23.34 -10.33 -8.26
CA VAL A 16 22.81 -9.07 -7.75
C VAL A 16 22.96 -9.10 -6.24
N SER A 17 23.78 -8.19 -5.70
CA SER A 17 23.83 -7.98 -4.26
C SER A 17 22.42 -7.74 -3.75
N GLY A 18 22.01 -8.52 -2.75
CA GLY A 18 20.69 -8.36 -2.12
C GLY A 18 20.47 -6.88 -1.78
N ALA A 19 19.23 -6.41 -2.01
CA ALA A 19 18.89 -5.01 -1.78
C ALA A 19 19.36 -4.57 -0.38
N SER A 20 20.02 -3.42 -0.31
CA SER A 20 20.48 -2.85 0.97
C SER A 20 19.30 -2.83 1.96
N PRO A 21 19.50 -3.25 3.23
CA PRO A 21 18.44 -3.22 4.22
C PRO A 21 17.78 -1.85 4.36
N VAL A 22 18.56 -0.78 4.17
CA VAL A 22 18.07 0.61 4.15
C VAL A 22 17.17 0.85 2.94
N ALA A 23 17.57 0.40 1.76
CA ALA A 23 16.76 0.53 0.55
C ALA A 23 15.43 -0.23 0.70
N THR A 24 15.45 -1.46 1.22
CA THR A 24 14.23 -2.22 1.51
C THR A 24 13.32 -1.51 2.50
N ALA A 25 13.89 -0.95 3.59
CA ALA A 25 13.12 -0.19 4.57
C ALA A 25 12.48 1.07 3.96
N LEU A 26 13.21 1.80 3.12
CA LEU A 26 12.69 2.99 2.43
C LEU A 26 11.57 2.63 1.43
N ILE A 27 11.70 1.53 0.68
CA ILE A 27 10.64 1.04 -0.21
C ILE A 27 9.39 0.66 0.60
N ALA A 28 9.56 -0.05 1.72
CA ALA A 28 8.44 -0.41 2.59
C ALA A 28 7.74 0.83 3.18
N ALA A 29 8.52 1.82 3.64
CA ALA A 29 8.00 3.09 4.13
C ALA A 29 7.24 3.85 3.04
N GLY A 30 7.81 3.96 1.84
CA GLY A 30 7.16 4.59 0.68
C GLY A 30 5.85 3.91 0.30
N SER A 31 5.82 2.57 0.30
CA SER A 31 4.60 1.80 0.04
C SER A 31 3.51 2.04 1.10
N THR A 32 3.92 2.23 2.35
CA THR A 32 3.01 2.52 3.47
C THR A 32 2.43 3.92 3.33
N LEU A 33 3.26 4.91 3.03
CA LEU A 33 2.84 6.29 2.78
C LEU A 33 1.88 6.38 1.59
N ALA A 34 2.18 5.69 0.48
CA ALA A 34 1.29 5.65 -0.68
C ALA A 34 -0.09 5.07 -0.31
N LYS A 35 -0.14 3.97 0.46
CA LYS A 35 -1.41 3.39 0.94
C LYS A 35 -2.21 4.37 1.80
N TRP A 36 -1.53 5.07 2.71
CA TRP A 36 -2.14 6.09 3.57
C TRP A 36 -2.73 7.24 2.76
N GLU A 37 -1.98 7.73 1.78
CA GLU A 37 -2.44 8.77 0.85
C GLU A 37 -3.65 8.30 0.04
N THR A 38 -3.60 7.10 -0.55
CA THR A 38 -4.73 6.53 -1.29
C THR A 38 -5.98 6.46 -0.40
N ARG A 39 -5.87 5.96 0.83
CA ARG A 39 -7.01 5.90 1.78
C ARG A 39 -7.56 7.28 2.10
N ALA A 40 -6.69 8.26 2.36
CA ALA A 40 -7.13 9.63 2.62
C ALA A 40 -7.92 10.20 1.43
N ARG A 41 -7.40 10.03 0.21
CA ARG A 41 -8.05 10.50 -1.03
C ARG A 41 -9.38 9.78 -1.28
N THR A 42 -9.41 8.46 -1.16
CA THR A 42 -10.64 7.66 -1.36
C THR A 42 -11.72 8.03 -0.35
N ARG A 43 -11.39 8.17 0.94
CA ARG A 43 -12.35 8.57 1.97
C ARG A 43 -12.85 10.01 1.77
N ALA A 44 -11.97 10.92 1.35
CA ALA A 44 -12.40 12.27 0.96
C ALA A 44 -13.30 12.26 -0.28
N GLY A 45 -13.07 11.34 -1.23
CA GLY A 45 -13.96 11.07 -2.36
C GLY A 45 -15.34 10.59 -1.90
N LEU A 46 -15.39 9.57 -1.03
CA LEU A 46 -16.63 9.04 -0.48
C LEU A 46 -17.45 10.11 0.27
N LYS A 47 -16.80 10.99 1.05
CA LYS A 47 -17.47 12.12 1.73
C LYS A 47 -18.10 13.14 0.78
N ARG A 48 -17.63 13.21 -0.48
CA ARG A 48 -18.15 14.15 -1.49
C ARG A 48 -19.31 13.58 -2.29
N LEU A 49 -19.46 12.26 -2.33
CA LEU A 49 -20.59 11.61 -3.00
C LEU A 49 -21.86 11.82 -2.17
N ASP A 50 -22.97 12.05 -2.87
CA ASP A 50 -24.30 12.11 -2.24
C ASP A 50 -24.69 10.71 -1.75
N ALA A 51 -25.40 10.64 -0.63
CA ALA A 51 -25.85 9.39 -0.04
C ALA A 51 -26.73 8.57 -0.99
N ILE A 52 -27.45 9.23 -1.92
CA ILE A 52 -28.24 8.55 -2.96
C ILE A 52 -27.37 7.81 -3.99
N GLN A 53 -26.08 8.14 -4.11
CA GLN A 53 -25.15 7.55 -5.07
C GLN A 53 -24.38 6.34 -4.51
N TYR A 54 -24.41 6.11 -3.19
CA TYR A 54 -23.72 4.97 -2.60
C TYR A 54 -24.21 3.60 -3.13
N PRO A 55 -25.52 3.39 -3.36
CA PRO A 55 -26.01 2.15 -3.94
C PRO A 55 -25.45 1.87 -5.34
N ASP A 56 -25.12 2.89 -6.12
CA ASP A 56 -24.56 2.74 -7.47
C ASP A 56 -23.16 2.10 -7.45
N ILE A 57 -22.43 2.27 -6.34
CA ILE A 57 -21.13 1.62 -6.08
C ILE A 57 -21.25 0.44 -5.11
N GLY A 58 -22.46 -0.02 -4.82
CA GLY A 58 -22.74 -1.18 -3.98
C GLY A 58 -22.46 -0.97 -2.49
N LEU A 59 -22.49 0.28 -2.01
CA LEU A 59 -22.28 0.61 -0.60
C LEU A 59 -23.56 1.12 0.06
N THR A 60 -23.75 0.76 1.32
CA THR A 60 -24.75 1.36 2.19
C THR A 60 -24.22 2.64 2.83
N THR A 61 -25.13 3.53 3.26
CA THR A 61 -24.77 4.73 4.02
C THR A 61 -24.00 4.38 5.31
N ALA A 62 -24.36 3.30 6.00
CA ALA A 62 -23.68 2.88 7.23
C ALA A 62 -22.22 2.47 6.96
N GLU A 63 -21.96 1.72 5.89
CA GLU A 63 -20.61 1.33 5.49
C GLU A 63 -19.76 2.54 5.10
N VAL A 64 -20.33 3.50 4.36
CA VAL A 64 -19.62 4.73 4.01
C VAL A 64 -19.30 5.54 5.26
N LEU A 65 -20.25 5.76 6.16
CA LEU A 65 -20.03 6.49 7.41
C LEU A 65 -18.95 5.82 8.28
N HIS A 66 -18.97 4.49 8.35
CA HIS A 66 -17.93 3.74 9.05
C HIS A 66 -16.56 3.92 8.40
N GLU A 67 -16.45 3.82 7.07
CA GLU A 67 -15.19 3.93 6.35
C GLU A 67 -14.59 5.35 6.42
N VAL A 68 -15.42 6.38 6.28
CA VAL A 68 -14.95 7.78 6.29
C VAL A 68 -14.58 8.30 7.67
N ALA A 69 -15.00 7.61 8.74
CA ALA A 69 -14.59 7.88 10.11
C ALA A 69 -13.20 7.32 10.43
N LYS A 70 -12.68 6.37 9.64
CA LYS A 70 -11.36 5.76 9.88
C LYS A 70 -10.24 6.77 9.59
N PRO A 71 -9.25 6.89 10.49
CA PRO A 71 -8.03 7.67 10.18
C PRO A 71 -7.25 7.02 9.03
N PHE A 72 -6.54 7.82 8.23
CA PHE A 72 -5.88 7.37 6.99
C PHE A 72 -4.94 6.17 7.18
N TRP A 73 -4.32 6.05 8.34
CA TRP A 73 -3.36 4.98 8.63
C TRP A 73 -4.02 3.64 8.93
N ARG A 74 -5.31 3.62 9.27
CA ARG A 74 -6.08 2.43 9.60
C ARG A 74 -6.77 1.86 8.38
N ALA A 75 -6.67 0.54 8.21
CA ALA A 75 -7.45 -0.24 7.24
C ALA A 75 -8.88 -0.45 7.78
#